data_AF-E3NH50-F1
#
_entry.id   AF-E3NH50-F1
#
_cell.length_a   1.000
_cell.length_b   1.000
_cell.length_c   1.000
_cell.angle_alpha   90.00
_cell.angle_beta   90.00
_cell.angle_gamma   90.00
#
_symmetry.space_group_name_H-M   'P 1'
#
loop_
_entity.id
_entity.type
_entity.pdbx_description
1 polymer ?
#
loop_
_entity_poly.entity_id
_entity_poly.type
_entity_poly.pdbx_seq_one_letter_code
_entity_poly.pdbx_strand_id
1 'polypeptide(L)'
;MVSFKRLMQKVWLKSDTNWKDPILKELLPNWRALCNTFADREIVVRRQLTSDYDYSEVHLLLFSDASQDIYGACCYSFFIVKRKAPIVTLFTSKNKIRPSKNKNWTIPKLELLVIQCASNLACAVIAEIKVKVTSI
;
A
#
# COMPACT_ATOMS: atom_id res chain seq x y z
N MET A 1 8.41 -2.15 2.67
CA MET A 1 8.11 -3.30 1.78
C MET A 1 8.13 -2.96 0.28
N VAL A 2 7.66 -1.78 -0.14
CA VAL A 2 7.63 -1.38 -1.56
C VAL A 2 9.02 -1.38 -2.22
N SER A 3 10.03 -0.85 -1.53
CA SER A 3 11.41 -0.80 -2.00
C SER A 3 12.05 -2.18 -2.22
N PHE A 4 11.63 -3.19 -1.44
CA PHE A 4 12.03 -4.59 -1.66
C PHE A 4 11.43 -5.16 -2.94
N LYS A 5 10.13 -4.95 -3.19
CA LYS A 5 9.48 -5.35 -4.46
C LYS A 5 10.19 -4.71 -5.66
N ARG A 6 10.62 -3.46 -5.51
CA ARG A 6 11.44 -2.72 -6.49
C ARG A 6 12.81 -3.36 -6.73
N LEU A 7 13.52 -3.73 -5.67
CA LEU A 7 14.81 -4.41 -5.77
C LEU A 7 14.65 -5.77 -6.46
N MET A 8 13.64 -6.56 -6.09
CA MET A 8 13.34 -7.83 -6.75
C MET A 8 13.07 -7.65 -8.24
N GLN A 9 12.31 -6.63 -8.64
CA GLN A 9 12.10 -6.32 -10.07
C GLN A 9 13.43 -6.02 -10.78
N LYS A 10 14.35 -5.29 -10.15
CA LYS A 10 15.67 -5.00 -10.72
C LYS A 10 16.52 -6.25 -10.89
N VAL A 11 16.53 -7.15 -9.90
CA VAL A 11 17.21 -8.45 -10.01
C VAL A 11 16.65 -9.21 -11.21
N TRP A 12 15.32 -9.36 -11.29
CA TRP A 12 14.67 -10.10 -12.37
C TRP A 12 14.94 -9.55 -13.77
N LEU A 13 15.08 -8.23 -13.91
CA LEU A 13 15.30 -7.59 -15.21
C LEU A 13 16.75 -7.61 -15.67
N LYS A 14 17.70 -7.61 -14.72
CA LYS A 14 19.12 -7.47 -15.03
C LYS A 14 19.84 -8.79 -15.23
N SER A 15 19.21 -9.91 -14.91
CA SER A 15 19.92 -11.18 -14.91
C SER A 15 19.05 -12.37 -15.24
N ASP A 16 19.69 -13.34 -15.89
CA ASP A 16 19.19 -14.71 -16.05
C ASP A 16 19.52 -15.53 -14.78
N THR A 17 19.31 -14.91 -13.61
CA THR A 17 19.66 -15.48 -12.31
C THR A 17 18.66 -16.56 -11.97
N ASN A 18 19.13 -17.78 -11.82
CA ASN A 18 18.32 -18.88 -11.30
C ASN A 18 18.03 -18.65 -9.82
N TRP A 19 17.00 -19.31 -9.31
CA TRP A 19 16.57 -19.17 -7.92
C TRP A 19 17.69 -19.37 -6.87
N LYS A 20 18.68 -20.22 -7.17
CA LYS A 20 19.79 -20.55 -6.26
C LYS A 20 21.02 -19.65 -6.45
N ASP A 21 21.02 -18.79 -7.47
CA ASP A 21 22.16 -17.95 -7.78
C ASP A 21 22.24 -16.76 -6.82
N PRO A 22 23.45 -16.29 -6.48
CA PRO A 22 23.61 -15.13 -5.63
C PRO A 22 23.10 -13.84 -6.32
N ILE A 23 22.60 -12.89 -5.51
CA ILE A 23 22.24 -11.56 -5.99
C ILE A 23 23.47 -10.87 -6.62
N LEU A 24 23.27 -10.15 -7.72
CA LEU A 24 24.33 -9.43 -8.42
C LEU A 24 25.06 -8.47 -7.48
N LYS A 25 26.40 -8.45 -7.57
CA LYS A 25 27.28 -7.64 -6.71
C LYS A 25 26.90 -6.15 -6.69
N GLU A 26 26.47 -5.61 -7.84
CA GLU A 26 26.00 -4.23 -7.98
C GLU A 26 24.71 -3.89 -7.19
N LEU A 27 23.90 -4.89 -6.87
CA LEU A 27 22.64 -4.71 -6.12
C LEU A 27 22.80 -4.97 -4.61
N LEU A 28 23.93 -5.54 -4.18
CA LEU A 28 24.22 -5.81 -2.76
C LEU A 28 24.17 -4.56 -1.86
N PRO A 29 24.67 -3.38 -2.28
CA PRO A 29 24.54 -2.17 -1.46
C PRO A 29 23.08 -1.79 -1.19
N ASN A 30 22.23 -1.86 -2.23
CA ASN A 30 20.80 -1.59 -2.11
C ASN A 30 20.11 -2.62 -1.20
N TRP A 31 20.46 -3.91 -1.35
CA TRP A 31 19.96 -4.98 -0.48
C TRP A 31 20.29 -4.71 0.98
N ARG A 32 21.56 -4.42 1.30
CA ARG A 32 22.00 -4.15 2.67
C ARG A 32 21.33 -2.91 3.25
N ALA A 33 21.25 -1.82 2.48
CA ALA A 33 20.55 -0.61 2.90
C ALA A 33 19.09 -0.90 3.23
N LEU A 34 18.40 -1.71 2.42
CA LEU A 34 17.03 -2.12 2.68
C LEU A 34 16.89 -3.03 3.90
N CYS A 35 17.82 -3.96 4.12
CA CYS A 35 17.80 -4.78 5.34
C CYS A 35 17.91 -3.91 6.59
N ASN A 36 18.77 -2.88 6.54
CA ASN A 36 18.94 -1.95 7.66
C ASN A 36 17.71 -1.08 7.94
N THR A 37 16.80 -0.89 6.96
CA THR A 37 15.53 -0.19 7.22
C THR A 37 14.56 -0.98 8.11
N PHE A 38 14.75 -2.29 8.23
CA PHE A 38 13.99 -3.15 9.13
C PHE A 38 14.79 -3.39 10.41
N ALA A 39 15.16 -2.30 11.09
CA ALA A 39 15.86 -2.36 12.38
C ALA A 39 14.91 -2.72 13.53
N ASP A 40 13.61 -2.50 13.34
CA ASP A 40 12.59 -2.79 14.35
C ASP A 40 12.49 -4.29 14.59
N ARG A 41 12.69 -4.69 15.86
CA ARG A 41 12.57 -6.09 16.28
C ARG A 41 11.13 -6.54 16.46
N GLU A 42 10.23 -5.58 16.64
CA GLU A 42 8.81 -5.81 16.88
C GLU A 42 7.96 -4.81 16.09
N ILE A 43 6.91 -5.30 15.45
CA ILE A 43 5.92 -4.48 14.76
C ILE A 43 4.56 -4.76 15.39
N VAL A 44 4.02 -3.76 16.10
CA VAL A 44 2.70 -3.87 16.74
C VAL A 44 1.63 -3.34 15.80
N VAL A 45 0.72 -4.22 15.38
CA VAL A 45 -0.43 -3.85 14.55
C VAL A 45 -1.69 -3.88 15.41
N ARG A 46 -2.30 -2.71 15.62
CA ARG A 46 -3.59 -2.62 16.31
C ARG A 46 -4.67 -3.27 15.45
N ARG A 47 -5.34 -4.29 16.00
CA ARG A 47 -6.45 -5.01 15.31
C ARG A 47 -7.79 -4.29 15.41
N GLN A 48 -7.95 -3.42 16.40
CA GLN A 48 -9.18 -2.64 16.60
C GLN A 48 -9.24 -1.49 15.59
N LEU A 49 -10.41 -1.31 14.97
CA LEU A 49 -10.64 -0.28 13.97
C LEU A 49 -10.68 1.13 14.58
N THR A 50 -11.31 1.24 15.76
CA THR A 50 -11.38 2.43 16.59
C THR A 50 -11.14 2.06 18.04
N SER A 51 -10.52 2.97 18.80
CA SER A 51 -10.39 2.88 20.26
C SER A 51 -11.57 3.52 21.00
N ASP A 52 -12.45 4.22 20.28
CA ASP A 52 -13.64 4.87 20.83
C ASP A 52 -14.87 4.41 20.05
N TYR A 53 -15.79 3.73 20.75
CA TYR A 53 -17.03 3.19 20.17
C TYR A 53 -18.22 4.15 20.30
N ASP A 54 -18.08 5.29 21.00
CA ASP A 54 -19.09 6.38 21.03
C ASP A 54 -18.87 7.36 19.87
N TYR A 55 -18.68 6.82 18.67
CA TYR A 55 -18.61 7.59 17.44
C TYR A 55 -20.01 7.87 16.89
N SER A 56 -20.19 9.02 16.26
CA SER A 56 -21.45 9.37 15.58
C SER A 56 -21.46 8.93 14.12
N GLU A 57 -20.32 9.02 13.44
CA GLU A 57 -20.21 8.75 12.00
C GLU A 57 -18.88 8.07 11.66
N VAL A 58 -18.91 7.28 10.59
CA VAL A 58 -17.72 6.61 10.04
C VAL A 58 -17.64 6.90 8.55
N HIS A 59 -16.53 7.47 8.12
CA HIS A 59 -16.25 7.74 6.71
C HIS A 59 -15.03 6.94 6.27
N LEU A 60 -15.01 6.53 5.00
CA LEU A 60 -13.87 5.84 4.41
C LEU A 60 -13.17 6.77 3.44
N LEU A 61 -11.98 7.26 3.78
CA LEU A 61 -11.23 8.14 2.92
C LEU A 61 -10.31 7.32 2.00
N LEU A 62 -10.57 7.36 0.70
CA LEU A 62 -9.74 6.69 -0.29
C LEU A 62 -8.74 7.66 -0.93
N PHE A 63 -7.49 7.21 -1.01
CA PHE A 63 -6.43 7.90 -1.71
C PHE A 63 -5.79 6.94 -2.71
N SER A 64 -5.40 7.48 -3.86
CA SER A 64 -4.66 6.74 -4.88
C SER A 64 -3.57 7.61 -5.45
N ASP A 65 -2.39 7.04 -5.63
CA ASP A 65 -1.25 7.73 -6.21
C ASP A 65 -0.47 6.80 -7.15
N ALA A 66 0.11 7.40 -8.19
CA ALA A 66 0.91 6.71 -9.18
C ALA A 66 2.16 7.53 -9.52
N SER A 67 3.30 6.88 -9.37
CA SER A 67 4.58 7.36 -9.88
C SER A 67 4.93 6.61 -11.16
N GLN A 68 6.00 7.05 -11.82
CA GLN A 68 6.60 6.34 -12.96
C GLN A 68 6.76 4.84 -12.64
N ASP A 69 7.11 4.53 -11.40
CA ASP A 69 7.63 3.25 -11.02
C ASP A 69 6.58 2.38 -10.30
N ILE A 70 5.73 2.98 -9.47
CA ILE A 70 4.86 2.32 -8.50
C ILE A 70 3.50 2.99 -8.55
N TYR A 71 2.45 2.22 -8.30
CA TYR A 71 1.14 2.79 -8.05
C TYR A 71 0.47 2.08 -6.88
N GLY A 72 -0.33 2.81 -6.11
CA GLY A 72 -0.99 2.25 -4.95
C GLY A 72 -2.15 3.10 -4.43
N ALA A 73 -3.08 2.41 -3.77
CA ALA A 73 -4.23 3.02 -3.12
C ALA A 73 -4.24 2.65 -1.64
N CYS A 74 -4.79 3.52 -0.82
CA CYS A 74 -5.06 3.27 0.58
C CYS A 74 -6.44 3.78 0.98
N CYS A 75 -6.99 3.15 2.00
CA CYS A 75 -8.26 3.50 2.62
C CYS A 75 -7.98 3.78 4.10
N TYR A 76 -8.37 4.97 4.54
CA TYR A 76 -8.39 5.35 5.94
C TYR A 76 -9.81 5.28 6.48
N SER A 77 -9.97 4.76 7.69
CA SER A 77 -11.20 4.96 8.44
C SER A 77 -11.13 6.28 9.20
N PHE A 78 -12.18 7.09 9.05
CA PHE A 78 -12.33 8.40 9.66
C PHE A 78 -13.56 8.38 10.57
N PHE A 79 -13.34 8.40 11.88
CA PHE A 79 -14.39 8.36 12.88
C PHE A 79 -14.66 9.75 13.43
N ILE A 80 -15.90 10.20 13.36
CA ILE A 80 -16.36 11.40 14.06
C ILE A 80 -16.81 10.99 15.45
N VAL A 81 -16.19 11.56 16.48
CA VAL A 81 -16.45 11.22 17.88
C VAL A 81 -17.01 12.44 18.60
N LYS A 82 -18.04 12.26 19.43
CA LYS A 82 -18.68 13.37 20.14
C LYS A 82 -17.69 14.06 21.07
N ARG A 83 -17.59 15.40 20.96
CA ARG A 83 -16.78 16.27 21.83
C ARG A 83 -15.28 15.92 21.84
N LYS A 84 -14.78 15.23 20.79
CA LYS A 84 -13.37 14.87 20.63
C LYS A 84 -12.93 15.15 19.20
N ALA A 85 -11.61 15.17 18.98
CA ALA A 85 -11.06 15.20 17.63
C ALA A 85 -11.42 13.92 16.88
N PRO A 86 -11.62 13.99 15.55
CA PRO A 86 -11.81 12.80 14.73
C PRO A 86 -10.63 11.84 14.84
N ILE A 87 -10.91 10.54 14.79
CA ILE A 87 -9.90 9.48 14.82
C ILE A 87 -9.69 8.98 13.40
N VAL A 88 -8.46 9.08 12.90
CA VAL A 88 -8.10 8.64 11.54
C VAL A 88 -7.06 7.53 11.63
N THR A 89 -7.37 6.38 11.04
CA THR A 89 -6.51 5.19 11.07
C THR A 89 -6.40 4.59 9.68
N LEU A 90 -5.20 4.16 9.30
CA LEU A 90 -5.00 3.42 8.05
C LEU A 90 -5.70 2.07 8.18
N PHE A 91 -6.76 1.87 7.39
CA PHE A 91 -7.53 0.63 7.44
C PHE A 91 -6.92 -0.44 6.54
N THR A 92 -6.65 -0.09 5.29
CA THR A 92 -6.02 -1.01 4.34
C THR A 92 -5.30 -0.27 3.23
N SER A 93 -4.35 -0.93 2.58
CA SER A 93 -3.65 -0.40 1.42
C SER A 93 -3.28 -1.49 0.44
N LYS A 94 -3.14 -1.11 -0.83
CA LYS A 94 -2.73 -2.00 -1.91
C LYS A 94 -1.77 -1.26 -2.83
N ASN A 95 -0.59 -1.84 -3.01
CA ASN A 95 0.45 -1.27 -3.87
C ASN A 95 0.93 -2.29 -4.89
N LYS A 96 1.23 -1.83 -6.11
CA LYS A 96 1.75 -2.64 -7.21
C LYS A 96 2.97 -1.96 -7.84
N ILE A 97 3.86 -2.79 -8.34
CA ILE A 97 5.01 -2.35 -9.13
C ILE A 97 4.56 -2.24 -10.60
N ARG A 98 4.94 -1.16 -11.30
CA ARG A 98 4.68 -1.03 -12.74
C ARG A 98 5.20 -2.27 -13.48
N PRO A 99 4.38 -2.93 -14.33
CA PRO A 99 4.84 -4.06 -15.13
C PRO A 99 6.03 -3.67 -16.02
N SER A 100 7.12 -4.43 -15.97
CA SER A 100 8.37 -4.09 -16.65
C SER A 100 8.46 -4.55 -18.10
N LYS A 101 7.56 -5.43 -18.57
CA LYS A 101 7.60 -6.01 -19.91
C LYS A 101 7.17 -5.06 -21.03
N ASN A 102 6.38 -4.03 -20.73
CA ASN A 102 5.85 -3.10 -21.72
C ASN A 102 6.41 -1.70 -21.48
N LYS A 103 6.99 -1.08 -22.52
CA LYS A 103 7.55 0.28 -22.45
C LYS A 103 6.47 1.38 -22.52
N ASN A 104 5.23 1.03 -22.89
CA ASN A 104 4.15 1.99 -23.16
C ASN A 104 3.32 2.38 -21.92
N TRP A 105 3.89 2.23 -20.72
CA TRP A 105 3.27 2.66 -19.46
C TRP A 105 3.62 4.12 -19.19
N THR A 106 2.67 5.01 -19.48
CA THR A 106 2.73 6.42 -19.11
C THR A 106 2.16 6.62 -17.70
N ILE A 107 2.55 7.71 -17.04
CA ILE A 107 2.01 8.06 -15.71
C ILE A 107 0.47 8.12 -15.72
N PRO A 108 -0.19 8.78 -16.69
CA PRO A 108 -1.66 8.79 -16.76
C PRO A 108 -2.33 7.41 -16.85
N LYS A 109 -1.68 6.42 -17.50
CA LYS A 109 -2.20 5.04 -17.51
C LYS A 109 -2.09 4.38 -16.13
N LEU A 110 -1.02 4.67 -15.41
CA LEU A 110 -0.82 4.16 -14.05
C LEU A 110 -1.79 4.82 -13.07
N GLU A 111 -2.06 6.12 -13.23
CA GLU A 111 -3.10 6.86 -12.50
C GLU A 111 -4.48 6.22 -12.71
N LEU A 112 -4.85 5.93 -13.96
CA LEU A 112 -6.12 5.23 -14.25
C LEU A 112 -6.19 3.84 -13.59
N LEU A 113 -5.11 3.06 -13.67
CA LEU A 113 -5.05 1.73 -13.06
C LEU A 113 -5.15 1.77 -11.54
N VAL A 114 -4.58 2.81 -10.90
CA VAL A 114 -4.65 2.94 -9.44
C VAL A 114 -6.02 3.41 -8.98
N ILE A 115 -6.69 4.28 -9.75
CA ILE A 115 -8.10 4.64 -9.51
C ILE A 115 -8.96 3.38 -9.53
N GLN A 116 -8.82 2.53 -10.55
CA GLN A 116 -9.52 1.24 -10.59
C GLN A 116 -9.19 0.36 -9.38
N CYS A 117 -7.92 0.31 -8.97
CA CYS A 117 -7.52 -0.43 -7.77
C CYS A 117 -8.15 0.15 -6.49
N ALA A 118 -8.28 1.47 -6.39
CA ALA A 118 -8.91 2.18 -5.28
C ALA A 118 -10.42 1.87 -5.25
N SER A 119 -11.12 1.96 -6.37
CA SER A 119 -12.54 1.59 -6.47
C SER A 119 -12.78 0.14 -6.03
N ASN A 120 -11.96 -0.80 -6.52
CA ASN A 120 -12.05 -2.21 -6.10
C ASN A 120 -11.74 -2.39 -4.61
N LEU A 121 -10.79 -1.60 -4.06
CA LEU A 121 -10.48 -1.61 -2.64
C LEU A 121 -11.67 -1.11 -1.81
N ALA A 122 -12.33 -0.02 -2.22
CA ALA A 122 -13.56 0.46 -1.58
C ALA A 122 -14.65 -0.62 -1.60
N CYS A 123 -14.94 -1.21 -2.75
CA CYS A 123 -15.96 -2.27 -2.84
C CYS A 123 -15.66 -3.44 -1.90
N ALA A 124 -14.40 -3.89 -1.85
CA ALA A 124 -13.99 -4.98 -0.95
C ALA A 124 -14.11 -4.57 0.53
N VAL A 125 -13.73 -3.34 0.88
CA VAL A 125 -13.86 -2.82 2.24
C VAL A 125 -15.33 -2.78 2.67
N ILE A 126 -16.22 -2.23 1.83
CA ILE A 126 -17.65 -2.13 2.13
C ILE A 126 -18.28 -3.52 2.32
N ALA A 127 -17.89 -4.49 1.50
CA ALA A 127 -18.41 -5.85 1.57
C ALA A 127 -18.04 -6.57 2.88
N GLU A 128 -16.87 -6.27 3.43
CA GLU A 128 -16.32 -6.96 4.62
C GLU A 128 -16.54 -6.20 5.93
N ILE A 129 -16.69 -4.87 5.89
CA ILE A 129 -16.82 -4.05 7.09
C ILE A 129 -18.19 -4.25 7.74
N LYS A 130 -18.20 -4.63 9.02
CA LYS A 130 -19.43 -4.88 9.80
C LYS A 130 -19.98 -3.62 10.50
N VAL A 131 -19.45 -2.45 10.15
CA VAL A 131 -19.82 -1.16 10.74
C VAL A 131 -20.60 -0.37 9.69
N LYS A 132 -21.62 0.37 10.12
CA LYS A 132 -22.38 1.25 9.23
C LYS A 132 -21.50 2.42 8.79
N VAL A 133 -21.10 2.43 7.52
CA VAL A 133 -20.36 3.52 6.90
C VAL A 133 -21.34 4.62 6.49
N THR A 134 -21.03 5.87 6.87
CA THR A 134 -21.81 7.07 6.54
C THR A 134 -21.52 7.54 5.12
N SER A 135 -20.25 7.62 4.73
CA SER A 135 -19.84 7.98 3.36
C SER A 135 -18.45 7.44 2.99
N ILE A 136 -18.11 7.58 1.71
CA ILE A 136 -16.83 7.22 1.11
C ILE A 136 -16.35 8.40 0.28
#